data_AF-A0A3D3MM99-F1
#
_entry.id   AF-A0A3D3MM99-F1
#
_cell.length_a   1.000
_cell.length_b   1.000
_cell.length_c   1.000
_cell.angle_alpha   90.00
_cell.angle_beta   90.00
_cell.angle_gamma   90.00
#
_symmetry.space_group_name_H-M   'P 1'
#
loop_
_entity.id
_entity.type
_entity.pdbx_description
1 polymer ?
#
loop_
_entity_poly.entity_id
_entity_poly.type
_entity_poly.pdbx_seq_one_letter_code
_entity_poly.pdbx_strand_id
1 'polypeptide(L)'
;MKKTLLFLLLITFSFTISQTSKRVFFIGNSYTYVNDLPNLIKNVAASTNDIVDFQSQAIGGATLQDHVNSTTVNILTQGNWDYVVLQEQSQLPSFPDQVLQSQVYPYATQLSDLIKSTNACGNVIFYMTWGRKNGDNTRCNAQPEVCTYEGMDNLIYQRYVEMAQTNEALLSPVGKVWRAIRQQDPSLELYDQDQSHPSYIGSMAAAYTFYTIIFKKDPTLAAYKGNLTPSQAQFIKNIVKTEVYNTLDTWNAVSNDVHSRFIHQFTNATTIQFTNKTQNATTYLWNFGDGNTSTLQNPVHTYAASGDYNVSLTTDACSANTTKTKRITVNTLGIKEFSIEDQIQIYPNPAQNLVNITAQKKIEILSLTDFSGRTVVYSLNKTDSGYVIPLHHLSPGVYLLHYKTGEKEFIKKIIKK
;
A
#
# COMPACT_ATOMS: atom_id res chain seq x y z
N MET A 1 32.29 -39.43 -61.59
CA MET A 1 31.89 -39.18 -60.19
C MET A 1 31.83 -37.67 -59.95
N LYS A 2 30.64 -37.06 -59.93
CA LYS A 2 30.46 -35.65 -59.57
C LYS A 2 30.39 -35.55 -58.03
N LYS A 3 31.33 -34.83 -57.41
CA LYS A 3 31.31 -34.51 -55.98
C LYS A 3 30.41 -33.29 -55.77
N THR A 4 29.29 -33.47 -55.08
CA THR A 4 28.43 -32.37 -54.65
C THR A 4 28.97 -31.86 -53.30
N LEU A 5 29.39 -30.60 -53.26
CA LEU A 5 29.83 -29.93 -52.04
C LEU A 5 28.59 -29.40 -51.30
N LEU A 6 28.34 -29.88 -50.08
CA LEU A 6 27.25 -29.41 -49.23
C LEU A 6 27.77 -28.22 -48.38
N PHE A 7 27.28 -27.01 -48.63
CA PHE A 7 27.54 -25.85 -47.79
C PHE A 7 26.59 -25.86 -46.60
N LEU A 8 27.13 -26.03 -45.39
CA LEU A 8 26.39 -25.89 -44.14
C LEU A 8 26.36 -24.40 -43.76
N LEU A 9 25.21 -23.75 -43.87
CA LEU A 9 25.02 -22.36 -43.46
C LEU A 9 24.82 -22.31 -41.93
N LEU A 10 25.84 -21.87 -41.20
CA LEU A 10 25.75 -21.67 -39.75
C LEU A 10 25.02 -20.34 -39.49
N ILE A 11 23.74 -20.40 -39.10
CA ILE A 11 22.99 -19.21 -38.68
C ILE A 11 23.30 -18.96 -37.20
N THR A 12 24.18 -17.99 -36.92
CA THR A 12 24.42 -17.50 -35.56
C THR A 12 23.33 -16.49 -35.19
N PHE A 13 22.42 -16.87 -34.28
CA PHE A 13 21.52 -15.92 -33.62
C PHE A 13 22.31 -15.12 -32.57
N SER A 14 22.66 -13.87 -32.90
CA SER A 14 23.18 -12.93 -31.91
C SER A 14 22.01 -12.42 -31.06
N PHE A 15 21.85 -12.94 -29.85
CA PHE A 15 20.95 -12.32 -28.85
C PHE A 15 21.55 -10.97 -28.44
N THR A 16 21.05 -9.88 -29.00
CA THR A 16 21.35 -8.54 -28.50
C THR A 16 20.64 -8.37 -27.15
N ILE A 17 21.38 -8.47 -26.04
CA ILE A 17 20.87 -8.08 -24.72
C ILE A 17 20.61 -6.57 -24.79
N SER A 18 19.33 -6.18 -24.81
CA SER A 18 18.94 -4.77 -24.86
C SER A 18 19.42 -4.06 -23.59
N GLN A 19 20.35 -3.12 -23.78
CA GLN A 19 20.81 -2.22 -22.72
C GLN A 19 19.64 -1.33 -22.28
N THR A 20 19.40 -1.25 -20.97
CA THR A 20 18.43 -0.32 -20.39
C THR A 20 19.15 0.71 -19.54
N SER A 21 18.84 1.99 -19.72
CA SER A 21 19.37 3.09 -18.89
C SER A 21 18.30 3.59 -17.95
N LYS A 22 18.65 3.77 -16.66
CA LYS A 22 17.76 4.31 -15.63
C LYS A 22 18.45 5.42 -14.82
N ARG A 23 17.75 6.53 -14.62
CA ARG A 23 18.15 7.63 -13.73
C ARG A 23 17.50 7.44 -12.36
N VAL A 24 18.31 7.33 -11.32
CA VAL A 24 17.84 7.04 -9.95
C VAL A 24 18.33 8.09 -8.97
N PHE A 25 17.40 8.74 -8.25
CA PHE A 25 17.76 9.64 -7.15
C PHE A 25 17.53 8.97 -5.81
N PHE A 26 18.56 8.91 -4.98
CA PHE A 26 18.47 8.32 -3.65
C PHE A 26 18.33 9.42 -2.59
N ILE A 27 17.20 9.41 -1.88
CA ILE A 27 16.95 10.26 -0.71
C ILE A 27 16.96 9.35 0.52
N GLY A 28 17.85 9.63 1.47
CA GLY A 28 17.97 8.76 2.64
C GLY A 28 18.99 9.22 3.66
N ASN A 29 19.65 8.26 4.30
CA ASN A 29 20.66 8.53 5.32
C ASN A 29 21.83 7.54 5.22
N SER A 30 22.48 7.24 6.34
CA SER A 30 23.63 6.36 6.40
C SER A 30 23.37 4.96 5.87
N TYR A 31 22.14 4.43 5.94
CA TYR A 31 21.82 3.13 5.33
C TYR A 31 21.87 3.14 3.80
N THR A 32 21.85 4.33 3.20
CA THR A 32 22.03 4.55 1.76
C THR A 32 23.50 4.81 1.40
N TYR A 33 24.22 5.68 2.13
CA TYR A 33 25.61 6.00 1.73
C TYR A 33 26.67 5.01 2.24
N VAL A 34 26.39 4.23 3.29
CA VAL A 34 27.36 3.23 3.79
C VAL A 34 27.61 2.16 2.72
N ASN A 35 28.90 1.86 2.51
CA ASN A 35 29.41 1.01 1.41
C ASN A 35 29.05 1.51 -0.01
N ASP A 36 28.59 2.76 -0.14
CA ASP A 36 28.18 3.38 -1.41
C ASP A 36 27.16 2.51 -2.19
N LEU A 37 26.02 2.25 -1.54
CA LEU A 37 24.95 1.40 -2.11
C LEU A 37 24.53 1.83 -3.52
N PRO A 38 24.32 3.12 -3.85
CA PRO A 38 24.00 3.54 -5.22
C PRO A 38 25.04 3.07 -6.25
N ASN A 39 26.33 3.16 -5.93
CA ASN A 39 27.39 2.67 -6.81
C ASN A 39 27.44 1.14 -6.89
N LEU A 40 27.15 0.42 -5.79
CA LEU A 40 27.00 -1.03 -5.84
C LEU A 40 25.88 -1.46 -6.78
N ILE A 41 24.72 -0.78 -6.74
CA ILE A 41 23.59 -1.03 -7.65
C ILE A 41 24.02 -0.77 -9.10
N LYS A 42 24.73 0.33 -9.36
CA LYS A 42 25.28 0.65 -10.69
C LYS A 42 26.21 -0.45 -11.20
N ASN A 43 27.08 -1.00 -10.35
CA ASN A 43 28.00 -2.06 -10.74
C ASN A 43 27.28 -3.40 -11.00
N VAL A 44 26.23 -3.73 -10.23
CA VAL A 44 25.36 -4.88 -10.52
C VAL A 44 24.71 -4.72 -11.89
N ALA A 45 24.10 -3.57 -12.15
CA ALA A 45 23.45 -3.27 -13.43
C ALA A 45 24.42 -3.33 -14.62
N ALA A 46 25.60 -2.74 -14.48
CA ALA A 46 26.64 -2.77 -15.51
C ALA A 46 27.05 -4.20 -15.90
N SER A 47 27.01 -5.14 -14.94
CA SER A 47 27.33 -6.54 -15.22
C SER A 47 26.28 -7.29 -16.04
N THR A 48 25.11 -6.68 -16.28
CA THR A 48 24.07 -7.18 -17.20
C THR A 48 23.85 -6.24 -18.39
N ASN A 49 24.85 -5.40 -18.69
CA ASN A 49 24.81 -4.40 -19.75
C ASN A 49 23.75 -3.29 -19.56
N ASP A 50 23.27 -3.10 -18.33
CA ASP A 50 22.37 -2.01 -17.97
C ASP A 50 23.14 -0.82 -17.39
N ILE A 51 22.53 0.37 -17.43
CA ILE A 51 23.12 1.62 -16.97
C ILE A 51 22.27 2.20 -15.86
N VAL A 52 22.91 2.56 -14.75
CA VAL A 52 22.33 3.39 -13.70
C VAL A 52 23.11 4.70 -13.65
N ASP A 53 22.44 5.79 -14.00
CA ASP A 53 22.88 7.15 -13.66
C ASP A 53 22.21 7.53 -12.35
N PHE A 54 22.96 8.05 -11.37
CA PHE A 54 22.40 8.32 -10.06
C PHE A 54 22.91 9.60 -9.43
N GLN A 55 22.08 10.16 -8.58
CA GLN A 55 22.45 11.16 -7.58
C GLN A 55 21.99 10.67 -6.21
N SER A 56 22.62 11.16 -5.15
CA SER A 56 22.25 10.82 -3.77
C SER A 56 22.23 12.07 -2.90
N GLN A 57 21.19 12.19 -2.09
CA GLN A 57 21.06 13.13 -0.99
C GLN A 57 20.80 12.31 0.28
N ALA A 58 21.89 11.81 0.85
CA ALA A 58 21.86 10.97 2.04
C ALA A 58 22.53 11.69 3.21
N ILE A 59 21.76 12.02 4.25
CA ILE A 59 22.22 12.78 5.42
C ILE A 59 22.14 11.87 6.64
N GLY A 60 23.24 11.69 7.38
CA GLY A 60 23.28 10.78 8.53
C GLY A 60 22.16 11.07 9.54
N GLY A 61 21.42 10.03 9.93
CA GLY A 61 20.31 10.14 10.88
C GLY A 61 19.02 10.81 10.36
N ALA A 62 19.01 11.33 9.12
CA ALA A 62 17.86 12.06 8.59
C ALA A 62 16.61 11.18 8.45
N THR A 63 15.48 11.83 8.69
CA THR A 63 14.11 11.36 8.47
C THR A 63 13.60 11.78 7.10
N LEU A 64 12.44 11.27 6.66
CA LEU A 64 11.78 11.79 5.46
C LEU A 64 11.39 13.28 5.62
N GLN A 65 11.03 13.69 6.83
CA GLN A 65 10.73 15.10 7.14
C GLN A 65 11.91 16.02 6.81
N ASP A 66 13.13 15.64 7.19
CA ASP A 66 14.34 16.44 6.97
C ASP A 66 14.63 16.66 5.47
N HIS A 67 14.15 15.75 4.62
CA HIS A 67 14.30 15.83 3.17
C HIS A 67 13.22 16.67 2.48
N VAL A 68 12.22 17.17 3.20
CA VAL A 68 11.25 18.15 2.69
C VAL A 68 11.88 19.55 2.73
N ASN A 69 12.78 19.81 1.78
CA ASN A 69 13.52 21.06 1.68
C ASN A 69 13.76 21.49 0.23
N SER A 70 14.23 22.72 0.02
CA SER A 70 14.44 23.31 -1.31
C SER A 70 15.51 22.59 -2.14
N THR A 71 16.55 22.04 -1.50
CA THR A 71 17.59 21.26 -2.19
C THR A 71 16.99 20.04 -2.87
N THR A 72 16.18 19.27 -2.14
CA THR A 72 15.47 18.10 -2.66
C THR A 72 14.56 18.48 -3.83
N VAL A 73 13.77 19.55 -3.68
CA VAL A 73 12.87 20.05 -4.74
C VAL A 73 13.64 20.40 -6.01
N ASN A 74 14.77 21.10 -5.89
CA ASN A 74 15.59 21.50 -7.03
C ASN A 74 16.14 20.28 -7.80
N ILE A 75 16.67 19.27 -7.09
CA ILE A 75 17.19 18.05 -7.70
C ILE A 75 16.07 17.26 -8.39
N LEU A 76 14.89 17.16 -7.76
CA LEU A 76 13.74 16.47 -8.33
C LEU A 76 13.25 17.12 -9.63
N THR A 77 13.21 18.45 -9.67
CA THR A 77 12.69 19.20 -10.82
C THR A 77 13.62 19.15 -12.03
N GLN A 78 14.94 19.05 -11.81
CA GLN A 78 15.94 19.11 -12.88
C GLN A 78 16.38 17.74 -13.38
N GLY A 79 16.17 16.68 -12.60
CA GLY A 79 16.84 15.41 -12.84
C GLY A 79 16.10 14.41 -13.73
N ASN A 80 14.83 14.67 -14.09
CA ASN A 80 13.99 13.76 -14.91
C ASN A 80 14.15 12.28 -14.50
N TRP A 81 13.98 12.01 -13.21
CA TRP A 81 14.30 10.72 -12.59
C TRP A 81 13.29 9.64 -12.97
N ASP A 82 13.76 8.47 -13.43
CA ASP A 82 12.91 7.30 -13.63
C ASP A 82 12.42 6.76 -12.29
N TYR A 83 13.33 6.72 -11.31
CA TYR A 83 13.04 6.29 -9.95
C TYR A 83 13.61 7.27 -8.93
N VAL A 84 12.84 7.50 -7.87
CA VAL A 84 13.32 8.19 -6.66
C VAL A 84 13.15 7.24 -5.49
N VAL A 85 14.25 6.91 -4.84
CA VAL A 85 14.29 6.03 -3.67
C VAL A 85 14.10 6.87 -2.42
N LEU A 86 13.11 6.52 -1.60
CA LEU A 86 12.82 7.15 -0.31
C LEU A 86 13.14 6.19 0.83
N GLN A 87 14.05 6.60 1.69
CA GLN A 87 14.44 5.86 2.88
C GLN A 87 14.12 6.68 4.14
N GLU A 88 13.35 6.11 5.06
CA GLU A 88 13.08 6.69 6.39
C GLU A 88 14.25 6.40 7.35
N GLN A 89 14.27 7.10 8.47
CA GLN A 89 15.17 6.85 9.59
C GLN A 89 15.10 5.39 10.07
N SER A 90 16.21 4.84 10.55
CA SER A 90 16.40 3.39 10.74
C SER A 90 15.54 2.74 11.84
N GLN A 91 15.06 3.49 12.83
CA GLN A 91 14.20 3.01 13.90
C GLN A 91 12.77 3.55 13.80
N LEU A 92 12.58 4.75 13.23
CA LEU A 92 11.31 5.47 13.27
C LEU A 92 10.12 4.65 12.72
N PRO A 93 10.26 3.83 11.64
CA PRO A 93 9.19 2.94 11.20
C PRO A 93 8.79 1.87 12.24
N SER A 94 9.60 1.58 13.25
CA SER A 94 9.23 0.66 14.33
C SER A 94 8.56 1.36 15.52
N PHE A 95 8.25 2.66 15.44
CA PHE A 95 7.65 3.43 16.54
C PHE A 95 6.12 3.25 16.59
N PRO A 96 5.46 3.64 17.69
CA PRO A 96 4.01 3.52 17.84
C PRO A 96 3.27 4.37 16.80
N ASP A 97 2.04 3.95 16.49
CA ASP A 97 1.24 4.50 15.39
C ASP A 97 1.06 6.02 15.47
N GLN A 98 0.89 6.58 16.66
CA GLN A 98 0.76 8.02 16.83
C GLN A 98 1.99 8.80 16.32
N VAL A 99 3.19 8.24 16.49
CA VAL A 99 4.42 8.84 15.95
C VAL A 99 4.44 8.72 14.43
N LEU A 100 4.07 7.55 13.88
CA LEU A 100 4.06 7.33 12.43
C LEU A 100 3.08 8.26 11.71
N GLN A 101 1.89 8.43 12.28
CA GLN A 101 0.84 9.31 11.73
C GLN A 101 1.26 10.78 11.73
N SER A 102 2.14 11.21 12.64
CA SER A 102 2.58 12.60 12.76
C SER A 102 3.93 12.89 12.11
N GLN A 103 4.84 11.89 12.04
CA GLN A 103 6.25 12.11 11.70
C GLN A 103 6.77 11.29 10.52
N VAL A 104 5.99 10.32 10.00
CA VAL A 104 6.43 9.46 8.88
C VAL A 104 5.48 9.59 7.69
N TYR A 105 4.22 9.19 7.86
CA TYR A 105 3.27 9.08 6.74
C TYR A 105 2.95 10.39 6.03
N PRO A 106 2.83 11.54 6.72
CA PRO A 106 2.63 12.81 6.04
C PRO A 106 3.79 13.16 5.10
N TYR A 107 5.03 12.92 5.52
CA TYR A 107 6.22 13.27 4.74
C TYR A 107 6.52 12.26 3.64
N ALA A 108 6.23 10.97 3.87
CA ALA A 108 6.21 9.96 2.81
C ALA A 108 5.24 10.33 1.68
N THR A 109 4.02 10.79 2.06
CA THR A 109 3.02 11.27 1.10
C THR A 109 3.47 12.54 0.40
N GLN A 110 3.95 13.54 1.14
CA GLN A 110 4.40 14.80 0.58
C GLN A 110 5.53 14.62 -0.44
N LEU A 111 6.56 13.82 -0.12
CA LEU A 111 7.66 13.56 -1.04
C LEU A 111 7.20 12.73 -2.25
N SER A 112 6.35 11.72 -2.05
CA SER A 112 5.77 10.91 -3.12
C SER A 112 4.98 11.77 -4.12
N ASP A 113 4.10 12.64 -3.62
CA ASP A 113 3.31 13.54 -4.45
C ASP A 113 4.21 14.54 -5.19
N LEU A 114 5.25 15.07 -4.53
CA LEU A 114 6.23 15.95 -5.15
C LEU A 114 6.94 15.24 -6.32
N ILE A 115 7.50 14.04 -6.11
CA ILE A 115 8.20 13.26 -7.13
C ILE A 115 7.31 13.03 -8.35
N LYS A 116 6.05 12.63 -8.10
CA LYS A 116 5.07 12.36 -9.14
C LYS A 116 4.63 13.62 -9.87
N SER A 117 4.70 14.78 -9.21
CA SER A 117 4.36 16.07 -9.81
C SER A 117 5.48 16.62 -10.70
N THR A 118 6.74 16.33 -10.37
CA THR A 118 7.92 16.80 -11.12
C THR A 118 8.25 15.92 -12.32
N ASN A 119 7.92 14.62 -12.27
CA ASN A 119 8.02 13.73 -13.42
C ASN A 119 6.80 12.79 -13.50
N ALA A 120 5.99 12.97 -14.56
CA ALA A 120 4.87 12.10 -14.90
C ALA A 120 5.24 10.61 -14.92
N CYS A 121 6.44 10.32 -15.42
CA CYS A 121 6.98 8.97 -15.59
C CYS A 121 7.89 8.54 -14.43
N GLY A 122 8.08 9.41 -13.44
CA GLY A 122 8.85 9.12 -12.25
C GLY A 122 8.09 8.18 -11.32
N ASN A 123 8.80 7.18 -10.81
CA ASN A 123 8.29 6.23 -9.85
C ASN A 123 8.97 6.40 -8.49
N VAL A 124 8.19 6.23 -7.44
CA VAL A 124 8.71 6.22 -6.07
C VAL A 124 9.06 4.78 -5.72
N ILE A 125 10.23 4.56 -5.12
CA ILE A 125 10.62 3.29 -4.50
C ILE A 125 10.83 3.54 -3.02
N PHE A 126 10.03 2.94 -2.14
CA PHE A 126 10.37 2.93 -0.72
C PHE A 126 11.46 1.90 -0.45
N TYR A 127 12.52 2.31 0.27
CA TYR A 127 13.60 1.44 0.70
C TYR A 127 13.24 0.78 2.04
N MET A 128 12.65 -0.42 2.00
CA MET A 128 12.38 -1.19 3.22
C MET A 128 13.70 -1.57 3.89
N THR A 129 14.00 -0.92 5.01
CA THR A 129 15.15 -1.24 5.86
C THR A 129 14.89 -2.51 6.69
N TRP A 130 15.75 -2.79 7.67
CA TRP A 130 15.75 -4.02 8.47
C TRP A 130 15.69 -3.70 9.97
N GLY A 131 15.26 -4.68 10.77
CA GLY A 131 15.44 -4.63 12.23
C GLY A 131 16.91 -4.64 12.65
N ARG A 132 17.25 -3.99 13.76
CA ARG A 132 18.61 -4.04 14.35
C ARG A 132 18.99 -5.46 14.77
N LYS A 133 20.30 -5.77 14.82
CA LYS A 133 20.80 -7.14 14.99
C LYS A 133 20.13 -7.90 16.14
N ASN A 134 19.96 -7.21 17.27
CA ASN A 134 19.38 -7.72 18.51
C ASN A 134 18.13 -6.92 18.93
N GLY A 135 17.44 -6.28 17.99
CA GLY A 135 16.35 -5.34 18.29
C GLY A 135 16.82 -3.99 18.83
N ASP A 136 15.89 -3.24 19.41
CA ASP A 136 16.08 -1.92 20.00
C ASP A 136 15.88 -1.95 21.52
N ASN A 137 16.95 -2.33 22.22
CA ASN A 137 16.96 -2.43 23.67
C ASN A 137 16.66 -1.09 24.37
N THR A 138 16.93 0.03 23.71
CA THR A 138 16.68 1.37 24.29
C THR A 138 15.19 1.69 24.42
N ARG A 139 14.35 1.05 23.61
CA ARG A 139 12.89 1.24 23.59
C ARG A 139 12.10 0.05 24.10
N CYS A 140 12.78 -1.04 24.45
CA CYS A 140 12.19 -2.29 24.92
C CYS A 140 11.16 -2.11 26.04
N ASN A 141 11.43 -1.23 27.01
CA ASN A 141 10.49 -0.97 28.12
C ASN A 141 9.20 -0.29 27.66
N ALA A 142 9.27 0.57 26.64
CA ALA A 142 8.11 1.31 26.13
C ALA A 142 7.35 0.52 25.04
N GLN A 143 8.04 -0.41 24.37
CA GLN A 143 7.51 -1.19 23.27
C GLN A 143 8.21 -2.56 23.23
N PRO A 144 7.70 -3.57 23.97
CA PRO A 144 8.37 -4.85 24.14
C PRO A 144 8.62 -5.62 22.83
N GLU A 145 7.84 -5.37 21.78
CA GLU A 145 8.01 -5.99 20.48
C GLU A 145 9.37 -5.67 19.87
N VAL A 146 9.86 -4.44 20.04
CA VAL A 146 11.13 -4.03 19.43
C VAL A 146 12.35 -4.59 20.16
N CYS A 147 12.21 -5.29 21.29
CA CYS A 147 13.34 -5.88 22.01
C CYS A 147 14.05 -7.00 21.22
N THR A 148 13.43 -7.51 20.17
CA THR A 148 13.97 -8.57 19.32
C THR A 148 14.17 -8.07 17.90
N TYR A 149 15.05 -8.75 17.14
CA TYR A 149 15.16 -8.50 15.71
C TYR A 149 13.81 -8.71 15.02
N GLU A 150 13.14 -9.84 15.28
CA GLU A 150 11.90 -10.23 14.61
C GLU A 150 10.77 -9.22 14.86
N GLY A 151 10.59 -8.77 16.11
CA GLY A 151 9.53 -7.83 16.41
C GLY A 151 9.79 -6.44 15.84
N MET A 152 11.04 -5.95 15.86
CA MET A 152 11.40 -4.69 15.20
C MET A 152 11.26 -4.79 13.67
N ASP A 153 11.74 -5.87 13.07
CA ASP A 153 11.70 -6.13 11.62
C ASP A 153 10.25 -6.28 11.11
N ASN A 154 9.38 -6.96 11.87
CA ASN A 154 7.95 -7.06 11.56
C ASN A 154 7.28 -5.69 11.47
N LEU A 155 7.57 -4.80 12.42
CA LEU A 155 6.99 -3.45 12.44
C LEU A 155 7.51 -2.64 11.25
N ILE A 156 8.82 -2.63 11.01
CA ILE A 156 9.44 -1.95 9.86
C ILE A 156 8.82 -2.46 8.55
N TYR A 157 8.71 -3.78 8.39
CA TYR A 157 8.08 -4.40 7.22
C TYR A 157 6.66 -3.86 7.01
N GLN A 158 5.82 -3.90 8.05
CA GLN A 158 4.42 -3.44 7.97
C GLN A 158 4.34 -1.97 7.57
N ARG A 159 5.21 -1.11 8.12
CA ARG A 159 5.15 0.34 7.89
C ARG A 159 5.62 0.73 6.51
N TYR A 160 6.64 0.06 5.97
CA TYR A 160 7.06 0.25 4.60
C TYR A 160 6.05 -0.28 3.58
N VAL A 161 5.37 -1.39 3.88
CA VAL A 161 4.25 -1.88 3.06
C VAL A 161 3.11 -0.85 3.05
N GLU A 162 2.71 -0.33 4.22
CA GLU A 162 1.67 0.69 4.35
C GLU A 162 2.03 1.99 3.59
N MET A 163 3.27 2.46 3.73
CA MET A 163 3.77 3.62 2.97
C MET A 163 3.69 3.37 1.47
N ALA A 164 4.19 2.23 0.98
CA ALA A 164 4.17 1.91 -0.45
C ALA A 164 2.74 1.78 -1.00
N GLN A 165 1.83 1.15 -0.27
CA GLN A 165 0.43 0.98 -0.69
C GLN A 165 -0.31 2.33 -0.73
N THR A 166 -0.24 3.11 0.35
CA THR A 166 -0.90 4.41 0.48
C THR A 166 -0.42 5.38 -0.60
N ASN A 167 0.86 5.28 -0.95
CA ASN A 167 1.49 6.13 -1.95
C ASN A 167 1.55 5.51 -3.33
N GLU A 168 0.94 4.36 -3.60
CA GLU A 168 1.01 3.70 -4.91
C GLU A 168 2.44 3.60 -5.48
N ALA A 169 3.39 3.28 -4.61
CA ALA A 169 4.81 3.26 -4.89
C ALA A 169 5.34 1.83 -4.99
N LEU A 170 6.49 1.67 -5.64
CA LEU A 170 7.27 0.43 -5.58
C LEU A 170 7.87 0.28 -4.18
N LEU A 171 8.16 -0.96 -3.82
CA LEU A 171 8.81 -1.29 -2.55
C LEU A 171 10.06 -2.13 -2.82
N SER A 172 11.22 -1.68 -2.36
CA SER A 172 12.44 -2.48 -2.38
C SER A 172 12.57 -3.25 -1.06
N PRO A 173 12.29 -4.58 -1.03
CA PRO A 173 12.08 -5.33 0.21
C PRO A 173 13.40 -5.82 0.83
N VAL A 174 14.38 -4.93 1.01
CA VAL A 174 15.72 -5.31 1.50
C VAL A 174 15.66 -5.96 2.88
N GLY A 175 14.83 -5.44 3.79
CA GLY A 175 14.58 -6.05 5.11
C GLY A 175 14.12 -7.50 5.04
N LYS A 176 13.21 -7.82 4.12
CA LYS A 176 12.74 -9.20 3.91
C LYS A 176 13.86 -10.11 3.40
N VAL A 177 14.69 -9.63 2.47
CA VAL A 177 15.86 -10.37 1.97
C VAL A 177 16.86 -10.62 3.12
N TRP A 178 17.11 -9.61 3.95
CA TRP A 178 17.96 -9.73 5.14
C TRP A 178 17.44 -10.79 6.10
N ARG A 179 16.13 -10.78 6.38
CA ARG A 179 15.51 -11.79 7.24
C ARG A 179 15.69 -13.19 6.70
N ALA A 180 15.45 -13.40 5.40
CA ALA A 180 15.63 -14.70 4.76
C ALA A 180 17.09 -15.18 4.83
N ILE A 181 18.06 -14.29 4.62
CA ILE A 181 19.48 -14.60 4.78
C ILE A 181 19.78 -15.03 6.23
N ARG A 182 19.36 -14.23 7.23
CA ARG A 182 19.60 -14.56 8.65
C ARG A 182 19.02 -15.91 9.07
N GLN A 183 17.88 -16.28 8.50
CA GLN A 183 17.22 -17.56 8.80
C GLN A 183 17.91 -18.75 8.13
N GLN A 184 18.44 -18.58 6.91
CA GLN A 184 19.03 -19.67 6.13
C GLN A 184 20.54 -19.83 6.36
N ASP A 185 21.25 -18.74 6.63
CA ASP A 185 22.67 -18.74 7.00
C ASP A 185 22.94 -17.66 8.07
N PRO A 186 22.72 -17.98 9.35
CA PRO A 186 22.97 -17.04 10.45
C PRO A 186 24.47 -16.74 10.66
N SER A 187 25.37 -17.48 10.01
CA SER A 187 26.82 -17.20 10.08
C SER A 187 27.22 -16.03 9.18
N LEU A 188 26.37 -15.68 8.21
CA LEU A 188 26.61 -14.58 7.29
C LEU A 188 26.30 -13.24 7.96
N GLU A 189 27.33 -12.55 8.40
CA GLU A 189 27.18 -11.28 9.13
C GLU A 189 26.73 -10.14 8.21
N LEU A 190 25.49 -9.70 8.40
CA LEU A 190 24.88 -8.59 7.66
C LEU A 190 25.09 -7.22 8.30
N TYR A 191 25.47 -7.18 9.58
CA TYR A 191 25.64 -5.94 10.33
C TYR A 191 27.11 -5.56 10.47
N ASP A 192 27.36 -4.26 10.55
CA ASP A 192 28.63 -3.77 11.06
C ASP A 192 28.68 -3.90 12.60
N GLN A 193 29.80 -3.50 13.21
CA GLN A 193 30.07 -3.63 14.64
C GLN A 193 29.02 -2.95 15.53
N ASP A 194 28.36 -1.91 15.02
CA ASP A 194 27.33 -1.17 15.75
C ASP A 194 25.94 -1.82 15.74
N GLN A 195 25.81 -3.00 15.11
CA GLN A 195 24.59 -3.81 15.12
C GLN A 195 23.39 -3.15 14.42
N SER A 196 23.63 -2.08 13.65
CA SER A 196 22.60 -1.32 12.94
C SER A 196 22.98 -1.17 11.46
N HIS A 197 24.14 -0.58 11.17
CA HIS A 197 24.60 -0.33 9.80
C HIS A 197 24.89 -1.64 9.06
N PRO A 198 24.80 -1.62 7.71
CA PRO A 198 25.09 -2.80 6.93
C PRO A 198 26.59 -3.08 6.87
N SER A 199 26.96 -4.34 7.07
CA SER A 199 28.24 -4.85 6.57
C SER A 199 28.27 -4.73 5.05
N TYR A 200 29.45 -4.90 4.43
CA TYR A 200 29.54 -4.96 2.97
C TYR A 200 28.63 -6.04 2.36
N ILE A 201 28.46 -7.18 3.05
CA ILE A 201 27.58 -8.27 2.63
C ILE A 201 26.12 -7.81 2.68
N GLY A 202 25.71 -7.13 3.75
CA GLY A 202 24.39 -6.53 3.89
C GLY A 202 24.08 -5.52 2.77
N SER A 203 25.04 -4.64 2.43
CA SER A 203 24.90 -3.68 1.33
C SER A 203 24.83 -4.37 -0.04
N MET A 204 25.54 -5.48 -0.25
CA MET A 204 25.44 -6.26 -1.49
C MET A 204 24.07 -6.95 -1.63
N ALA A 205 23.49 -7.45 -0.54
CA ALA A 205 22.12 -7.96 -0.55
C ALA A 205 21.11 -6.86 -0.93
N ALA A 206 21.28 -5.65 -0.41
CA ALA A 206 20.49 -4.49 -0.82
C ALA A 206 20.70 -4.16 -2.31
N ALA A 207 21.94 -4.19 -2.81
CA ALA A 207 22.25 -3.87 -4.19
C ALA A 207 21.57 -4.82 -5.20
N TYR A 208 21.61 -6.14 -4.97
CA TYR A 208 20.89 -7.09 -5.81
C TYR A 208 19.37 -6.92 -5.75
N THR A 209 18.84 -6.59 -4.57
CA THR A 209 17.41 -6.33 -4.37
C THR A 209 16.96 -5.12 -5.19
N PHE A 210 17.67 -3.99 -5.08
CA PHE A 210 17.38 -2.79 -5.85
C PHE A 210 17.53 -3.00 -7.36
N TYR A 211 18.60 -3.68 -7.80
CA TYR A 211 18.76 -4.06 -9.21
C TYR A 211 17.52 -4.82 -9.73
N THR A 212 17.06 -5.81 -8.96
CA THR A 212 15.90 -6.63 -9.30
C THR A 212 14.63 -5.78 -9.40
N ILE A 213 14.41 -4.82 -8.50
CA ILE A 213 13.23 -3.95 -8.52
C ILE A 213 13.27 -2.92 -9.65
N ILE A 214 14.42 -2.29 -9.87
CA ILE A 214 14.60 -1.24 -10.88
C ILE A 214 14.50 -1.83 -12.29
N PHE A 215 15.20 -2.94 -12.55
CA PHE A 215 15.28 -3.53 -13.88
C PHE A 215 14.29 -4.66 -14.12
N LYS A 216 13.66 -5.21 -13.06
CA LYS A 216 12.74 -6.36 -13.14
C LYS A 216 13.42 -7.57 -13.79
N LYS A 217 14.72 -7.74 -13.53
CA LYS A 217 15.58 -8.79 -14.10
C LYS A 217 16.00 -9.78 -13.03
N ASP A 218 16.27 -11.02 -13.46
CA ASP A 218 16.75 -12.08 -12.58
C ASP A 218 18.14 -11.71 -12.02
N PRO A 219 18.31 -11.55 -10.69
CA PRO A 219 19.57 -11.15 -10.07
C PRO A 219 20.68 -12.20 -10.25
N THR A 220 20.33 -13.46 -10.51
CA THR A 220 21.32 -14.54 -10.69
C THR A 220 22.12 -14.41 -11.99
N LEU A 221 21.63 -13.59 -12.94
CA LEU A 221 22.32 -13.32 -14.20
C LEU A 221 23.38 -12.22 -14.08
N ALA A 222 23.35 -11.41 -13.01
CA ALA A 222 24.38 -10.40 -12.78
C ALA A 222 25.71 -11.07 -12.42
N ALA A 223 26.78 -10.77 -13.15
CA ALA A 223 28.11 -11.33 -12.86
C ALA A 223 28.83 -10.62 -11.71
N TYR A 224 28.49 -9.35 -11.43
CA TYR A 224 29.13 -8.59 -10.37
C TYR A 224 28.86 -9.23 -9.01
N LYS A 225 29.91 -9.31 -8.18
CA LYS A 225 29.87 -9.84 -6.82
C LYS A 225 30.53 -8.95 -5.76
N GLY A 226 31.15 -7.85 -6.19
CA GLY A 226 32.02 -7.07 -5.34
C GLY A 226 33.08 -7.94 -4.64
N ASN A 227 33.25 -7.72 -3.35
CA ASN A 227 34.21 -8.43 -2.50
C ASN A 227 33.70 -9.78 -1.95
N LEU A 228 32.48 -10.21 -2.28
CA LEU A 228 31.94 -11.48 -1.79
C LEU A 228 32.68 -12.67 -2.43
N THR A 229 32.73 -13.78 -1.72
CA THR A 229 33.08 -15.07 -2.33
C THR A 229 32.00 -15.46 -3.36
N PRO A 230 32.34 -16.28 -4.38
CA PRO A 230 31.34 -16.73 -5.36
C PRO A 230 30.13 -17.44 -4.72
N SER A 231 30.35 -18.26 -3.68
CA SER A 231 29.28 -18.95 -2.96
C SER A 231 28.37 -17.99 -2.21
N GLN A 232 28.93 -17.01 -1.48
CA GLN A 232 28.13 -15.97 -0.81
C GLN A 232 27.28 -15.17 -1.79
N ALA A 233 27.88 -14.74 -2.91
CA ALA A 233 27.16 -13.97 -3.92
C ALA A 233 26.03 -14.77 -4.55
N GLN A 234 26.26 -16.05 -4.89
CA GLN A 234 25.23 -16.91 -5.45
C GLN A 234 24.11 -17.19 -4.45
N PHE A 235 24.45 -17.44 -3.18
CA PHE A 235 23.49 -17.64 -2.11
C PHE A 235 22.55 -16.43 -1.98
N ILE A 236 23.10 -15.23 -1.85
CA ILE A 236 22.30 -14.00 -1.73
C ILE A 236 21.45 -13.76 -2.98
N LYS A 237 21.99 -13.95 -4.19
CA LYS A 237 21.22 -13.81 -5.44
C LYS A 237 20.05 -14.79 -5.52
N ASN A 238 20.22 -16.02 -5.03
CA ASN A 238 19.14 -17.01 -4.97
C ASN A 238 18.03 -16.60 -3.98
N ILE A 239 18.40 -16.02 -2.82
CA ILE A 239 17.42 -15.43 -1.90
C ILE A 239 16.67 -14.30 -2.57
N VAL A 240 17.37 -13.34 -3.18
CA VAL A 240 16.73 -12.20 -3.87
C VAL A 240 15.84 -12.69 -5.01
N LYS A 241 16.25 -13.70 -5.76
CA LYS A 241 15.41 -14.30 -6.80
C LYS A 241 14.10 -14.84 -6.23
N THR A 242 14.19 -15.56 -5.11
CA THR A 242 13.02 -16.20 -4.47
C THR A 242 12.09 -15.17 -3.83
N GLU A 243 12.64 -14.25 -3.04
CA GLU A 243 11.88 -13.29 -2.24
C GLU A 243 11.42 -12.05 -3.01
N VAL A 244 12.04 -11.78 -4.17
CA VAL A 244 11.85 -10.53 -4.93
C VAL A 244 11.47 -10.80 -6.38
N TYR A 245 12.36 -11.42 -7.17
CA TYR A 245 12.15 -11.59 -8.61
C TYR A 245 10.92 -12.46 -8.94
N ASN A 246 10.77 -13.59 -8.26
CA ASN A 246 9.65 -14.51 -8.48
C ASN A 246 8.31 -13.95 -7.96
N THR A 247 8.32 -12.87 -7.19
CA THR A 247 7.15 -12.27 -6.55
C THR A 247 7.07 -10.76 -6.78
N LEU A 248 7.56 -10.26 -7.93
CA LEU A 248 7.66 -8.83 -8.25
C LEU A 248 6.34 -8.06 -8.02
N ASP A 249 5.20 -8.67 -8.33
CA ASP A 249 3.87 -8.07 -8.13
C ASP A 249 3.57 -7.75 -6.66
N THR A 250 4.12 -8.53 -5.71
CA THR A 250 3.99 -8.25 -4.26
C THR A 250 4.64 -6.93 -3.88
N TRP A 251 5.61 -6.48 -4.68
CA TRP A 251 6.43 -5.29 -4.44
C TRP A 251 6.02 -4.10 -5.32
N ASN A 252 4.86 -4.21 -5.96
CA ASN A 252 4.35 -3.28 -6.97
C ASN A 252 5.31 -3.07 -8.16
N ALA A 253 6.26 -3.99 -8.36
CA ALA A 253 7.27 -3.94 -9.42
C ALA A 253 6.85 -4.79 -10.62
N VAL A 254 5.62 -4.59 -11.10
CA VAL A 254 5.04 -5.34 -12.23
C VAL A 254 5.87 -5.13 -13.51
N SER A 255 5.66 -5.96 -14.53
CA SER A 255 6.51 -6.02 -15.74
C SER A 255 6.76 -4.67 -16.43
N ASN A 256 5.80 -3.75 -16.35
CA ASN A 256 5.94 -2.36 -16.80
C ASN A 256 5.62 -1.42 -15.63
N ASP A 257 6.38 -0.32 -15.51
CA ASP A 257 6.01 0.70 -14.53
C ASP A 257 4.62 1.26 -14.84
N VAL A 258 3.79 1.43 -13.81
CA VAL A 258 2.41 1.91 -13.96
C VAL A 258 2.36 3.40 -13.67
N HIS A 259 2.07 4.19 -14.70
CA HIS A 259 2.01 5.66 -14.60
C HIS A 259 0.58 6.18 -14.49
N SER A 260 -0.41 5.40 -14.93
CA SER A 260 -1.82 5.69 -14.72
C SER A 260 -2.13 5.88 -13.23
N ARG A 261 -2.77 6.99 -12.89
CA ARG A 261 -3.10 7.38 -11.51
C ARG A 261 -4.46 8.03 -11.47
N PHE A 262 -5.25 7.71 -10.45
CA PHE A 262 -6.53 8.37 -10.22
C PHE A 262 -6.94 8.38 -8.76
N ILE A 263 -7.77 9.36 -8.41
CA ILE A 263 -8.51 9.39 -7.15
C ILE A 263 -10.01 9.33 -7.43
N HIS A 264 -10.78 9.06 -6.38
CA HIS A 264 -12.23 9.01 -6.46
C HIS A 264 -12.83 9.69 -5.23
N GLN A 265 -14.01 10.28 -5.41
CA GLN A 265 -14.79 10.88 -4.33
C GLN A 265 -16.26 10.55 -4.56
N PHE A 266 -16.93 10.05 -3.52
CA PHE A 266 -18.38 9.87 -3.52
C PHE A 266 -19.05 11.25 -3.54
N THR A 267 -19.90 11.50 -4.54
CA THR A 267 -20.76 12.69 -4.58
C THR A 267 -22.12 12.41 -3.92
N ASN A 268 -22.51 11.14 -3.89
CA ASN A 268 -23.55 10.58 -3.03
C ASN A 268 -23.22 9.09 -2.79
N ALA A 269 -24.13 8.31 -2.19
CA ALA A 269 -23.84 6.93 -1.79
C ALA A 269 -23.52 5.96 -2.95
N THR A 270 -24.01 6.23 -4.16
CA THR A 270 -23.81 5.36 -5.34
C THR A 270 -23.12 6.05 -6.50
N THR A 271 -23.00 7.37 -6.46
CA THR A 271 -22.33 8.16 -7.49
C THR A 271 -20.92 8.54 -7.05
N ILE A 272 -19.95 8.27 -7.91
CA ILE A 272 -18.54 8.55 -7.70
C ILE A 272 -18.04 9.47 -8.81
N GLN A 273 -17.40 10.57 -8.41
CA GLN A 273 -16.56 11.38 -9.28
C GLN A 273 -15.16 10.76 -9.30
N PHE A 274 -14.67 10.44 -10.50
CA PHE A 274 -13.29 10.04 -10.71
C PHE A 274 -12.46 11.23 -11.21
N THR A 275 -11.24 11.35 -10.71
CA THR A 275 -10.29 12.37 -11.16
C THR A 275 -9.01 11.71 -11.62
N ASN A 276 -8.70 11.87 -12.90
CA ASN A 276 -7.40 11.48 -13.44
C ASN A 276 -6.29 12.30 -12.78
N LYS A 277 -5.25 11.62 -12.31
CA LYS A 277 -4.01 12.20 -11.80
C LYS A 277 -2.79 11.84 -12.65
N THR A 278 -3.01 11.11 -13.76
CA THR A 278 -1.98 10.82 -14.74
C THR A 278 -1.59 12.09 -15.47
N GLN A 279 -0.31 12.42 -15.46
CA GLN A 279 0.24 13.54 -16.22
C GLN A 279 0.61 13.07 -17.64
N ASN A 280 0.55 13.99 -18.61
CA ASN A 280 0.94 13.77 -20.01
C ASN A 280 0.22 12.61 -20.74
N ALA A 281 -0.94 12.18 -20.23
CA ALA A 281 -1.83 11.25 -20.94
C ALA A 281 -2.68 12.00 -21.97
N THR A 282 -2.82 11.42 -23.16
CA THR A 282 -3.71 11.91 -24.23
C THR A 282 -4.96 11.04 -24.38
N THR A 283 -4.93 9.79 -23.93
CA THR A 283 -6.09 8.89 -23.95
C THR A 283 -6.45 8.37 -22.57
N TYR A 284 -7.75 8.10 -22.39
CA TYR A 284 -8.33 7.64 -21.15
C TYR A 284 -9.32 6.53 -21.46
N LEU A 285 -9.17 5.40 -20.80
CA LEU A 285 -10.15 4.32 -20.81
C LEU A 285 -10.43 3.88 -19.38
N TRP A 286 -11.63 4.22 -18.91
CA TRP A 286 -12.17 3.79 -17.63
C TRP A 286 -12.98 2.52 -17.80
N ASN A 287 -12.78 1.57 -16.90
CA ASN A 287 -13.69 0.46 -16.67
C ASN A 287 -14.13 0.53 -15.21
N PHE A 288 -15.43 0.63 -14.96
CA PHE A 288 -15.97 0.82 -13.61
C PHE A 288 -16.18 -0.51 -12.86
N GLY A 289 -15.89 -1.66 -13.48
CA GLY A 289 -16.01 -2.97 -12.85
C GLY A 289 -17.44 -3.53 -12.80
N ASP A 290 -18.42 -2.79 -13.33
CA ASP A 290 -19.84 -3.17 -13.41
C ASP A 290 -20.31 -3.45 -14.86
N GLY A 291 -19.36 -3.49 -15.81
CA GLY A 291 -19.62 -3.63 -17.24
C GLY A 291 -19.67 -2.31 -18.00
N ASN A 292 -19.71 -1.16 -17.31
CA ASN A 292 -19.70 0.16 -17.95
C ASN A 292 -18.28 0.72 -18.10
N THR A 293 -18.09 1.57 -19.10
CA THR A 293 -16.80 2.22 -19.43
C THR A 293 -16.96 3.71 -19.75
N SER A 294 -15.87 4.47 -19.71
CA SER A 294 -15.85 5.88 -20.15
C SER A 294 -14.51 6.26 -20.78
N THR A 295 -14.53 7.23 -21.70
CA THR A 295 -13.33 7.84 -22.28
C THR A 295 -13.11 9.29 -21.84
N LEU A 296 -13.96 9.80 -20.92
CA LEU A 296 -13.78 11.11 -20.34
C LEU A 296 -12.55 11.12 -19.43
N GLN A 297 -11.84 12.26 -19.39
CA GLN A 297 -10.69 12.41 -18.49
C GLN A 297 -11.09 12.30 -17.00
N ASN A 298 -12.22 12.90 -16.61
CA ASN A 298 -12.73 12.93 -15.24
C ASN A 298 -14.22 12.54 -15.19
N PRO A 299 -14.58 11.26 -15.36
CA PRO A 299 -15.98 10.83 -15.44
C PRO A 299 -16.67 10.86 -14.07
N VAL A 300 -17.99 11.03 -14.11
CA VAL A 300 -18.89 10.69 -13.01
C VAL A 300 -19.58 9.38 -13.37
N HIS A 301 -19.61 8.42 -12.45
CA HIS A 301 -20.30 7.15 -12.64
C HIS A 301 -21.24 6.86 -11.48
N THR A 302 -22.41 6.30 -11.77
CA THR A 302 -23.40 5.90 -10.76
C THR A 302 -23.62 4.40 -10.83
N TYR A 303 -23.39 3.71 -9.71
CA TYR A 303 -23.58 2.27 -9.61
C TYR A 303 -25.02 1.92 -9.26
N ALA A 304 -25.58 0.93 -9.95
CA ALA A 304 -26.95 0.48 -9.72
C ALA A 304 -27.12 -0.36 -8.44
N ALA A 305 -26.05 -1.03 -7.99
CA ALA A 305 -26.07 -1.93 -6.84
C ALA A 305 -24.88 -1.68 -5.92
N SER A 306 -25.05 -1.99 -4.63
CA SER A 306 -23.93 -2.08 -3.71
C SER A 306 -23.03 -3.26 -4.05
N GLY A 307 -21.74 -3.13 -3.78
CA GLY A 307 -20.77 -4.16 -4.08
C GLY A 307 -19.35 -3.62 -4.14
N ASP A 308 -18.41 -4.54 -4.34
CA ASP A 308 -17.02 -4.20 -4.56
C ASP A 308 -16.72 -4.21 -6.06
N TYR A 309 -16.20 -3.09 -6.55
CA TYR A 309 -15.91 -2.90 -7.96
C TYR A 309 -14.41 -2.68 -8.17
N ASN A 310 -13.82 -3.45 -9.08
CA ASN A 310 -12.44 -3.23 -9.52
C ASN A 310 -12.44 -2.17 -10.61
N VAL A 311 -12.30 -0.90 -10.22
CA VAL A 311 -12.27 0.22 -11.14
C VAL A 311 -10.87 0.37 -11.71
N SER A 312 -10.74 0.47 -13.02
CA SER A 312 -9.47 0.67 -13.69
C SER A 312 -9.44 1.87 -14.62
N LEU A 313 -8.31 2.57 -14.65
CA LEU A 313 -7.96 3.59 -15.63
C LEU A 313 -6.77 3.11 -16.46
N THR A 314 -6.93 3.08 -17.78
CA THR A 314 -5.84 2.89 -18.74
C THR A 314 -5.54 4.20 -19.45
N THR A 315 -4.26 4.56 -19.55
CA THR A 315 -3.78 5.75 -20.26
C THR A 315 -2.53 5.43 -21.06
N ASP A 316 -2.21 6.29 -22.02
CA ASP A 316 -1.03 6.24 -22.91
C ASP A 316 0.15 7.10 -22.43
N ALA A 317 0.17 7.47 -21.15
CA ALA A 317 1.25 8.27 -20.59
C ALA A 317 2.61 7.56 -20.74
N CYS A 318 3.68 8.35 -20.85
CA CYS A 318 5.06 7.83 -20.87
C CYS A 318 5.35 6.88 -22.04
N SER A 319 4.67 7.06 -23.17
CA SER A 319 4.78 6.19 -24.36
C SER A 319 4.39 4.73 -24.10
N ALA A 320 3.61 4.47 -23.05
CA ALA A 320 3.18 3.13 -22.68
C ALA A 320 1.69 3.14 -22.28
N ASN A 321 0.95 2.13 -22.73
CA ASN A 321 -0.39 1.89 -22.23
C ASN A 321 -0.30 1.18 -20.88
N THR A 322 -0.59 1.89 -19.80
CA THR A 322 -0.53 1.35 -18.45
C THR A 322 -1.90 1.41 -17.79
N THR A 323 -2.24 0.38 -17.02
CA THR A 323 -3.54 0.29 -16.34
C THR A 323 -3.34 0.34 -14.83
N LYS A 324 -4.07 1.23 -14.17
CA LYS A 324 -4.17 1.26 -12.71
C LYS A 324 -5.54 0.79 -12.29
N THR A 325 -5.59 -0.14 -11.33
CA THR A 325 -6.83 -0.69 -10.78
C THR A 325 -6.93 -0.40 -9.29
N LYS A 326 -8.12 -0.01 -8.81
CA LYS A 326 -8.46 0.13 -7.40
C LYS A 326 -9.78 -0.59 -7.11
N ARG A 327 -9.83 -1.33 -6.00
CA ARG A 327 -11.09 -1.87 -5.48
C ARG A 327 -11.83 -0.77 -4.74
N ILE A 328 -13.08 -0.51 -5.12
CA ILE A 328 -13.94 0.50 -4.52
C ILE A 328 -15.21 -0.18 -4.04
N THR A 329 -15.47 -0.07 -2.74
CA THR A 329 -16.70 -0.56 -2.12
C THR A 329 -17.78 0.50 -2.25
N VAL A 330 -18.78 0.23 -3.07
CA VAL A 330 -19.96 1.09 -3.18
C VAL A 330 -21.02 0.58 -2.22
N ASN A 331 -21.37 1.41 -1.26
CA ASN A 331 -22.48 1.15 -0.35
C ASN A 331 -23.64 2.02 -0.79
N THR A 332 -24.69 1.39 -1.32
CA THR A 332 -25.97 2.08 -1.39
C THR A 332 -26.37 2.40 0.05
N LEU A 333 -26.29 3.66 0.47
CA LEU A 333 -27.24 4.20 1.46
C LEU A 333 -28.63 4.29 0.78
N GLY A 334 -29.00 3.25 0.04
CA GLY A 334 -30.38 2.98 -0.21
C GLY A 334 -30.92 2.57 1.15
N ILE A 335 -32.01 3.18 1.54
CA ILE A 335 -33.00 2.49 2.37
C ILE A 335 -33.51 1.30 1.52
N LYS A 336 -32.65 0.31 1.26
CA LYS A 336 -32.94 -1.04 1.65
C LYS A 336 -32.60 -0.99 3.15
N GLU A 337 -33.53 -0.61 4.01
CA GLU A 337 -34.46 -1.61 4.53
C GLU A 337 -33.85 -2.99 4.25
N PHE A 338 -32.93 -3.38 5.14
CA PHE A 338 -32.50 -4.75 5.26
C PHE A 338 -33.76 -5.56 5.02
N SER A 339 -33.81 -6.32 3.93
CA SER A 339 -35.01 -7.09 3.53
C SER A 339 -35.17 -8.33 4.42
N ILE A 340 -34.83 -8.16 5.69
CA ILE A 340 -35.03 -9.02 6.85
C ILE A 340 -35.82 -8.23 7.93
N GLU A 341 -36.00 -6.91 7.79
CA GLU A 341 -36.41 -5.99 8.86
C GLU A 341 -37.86 -5.52 8.80
N ASP A 342 -38.68 -6.10 7.93
CA ASP A 342 -40.11 -5.80 7.83
C ASP A 342 -40.94 -6.72 8.74
N GLN A 343 -40.48 -6.88 9.99
CA GLN A 343 -41.24 -7.59 11.02
C GLN A 343 -42.03 -6.65 11.92
N ILE A 344 -41.59 -5.40 12.08
CA ILE A 344 -42.25 -4.42 12.94
C ILE A 344 -42.33 -3.03 12.28
N GLN A 345 -43.44 -2.34 12.49
CA GLN A 345 -43.69 -0.96 12.09
C GLN A 345 -43.84 -0.10 13.34
N ILE A 346 -43.11 1.01 13.43
CA ILE A 346 -43.13 1.92 14.59
C ILE A 346 -43.69 3.28 14.19
N TYR A 347 -44.84 3.66 14.76
CA TYR A 347 -45.50 4.92 14.40
C TYR A 347 -46.32 5.54 15.55
N PRO A 348 -46.46 6.87 15.59
CA PRO A 348 -45.71 7.83 14.76
C PRO A 348 -44.22 7.83 15.16
N ASN A 349 -43.31 8.01 14.21
CA ASN A 349 -41.89 8.16 14.51
C ASN A 349 -41.31 9.20 13.55
N PRO A 350 -41.06 10.46 13.99
CA PRO A 350 -40.97 10.90 15.39
C PRO A 350 -42.29 10.94 16.18
N ALA A 351 -42.22 10.68 17.49
CA ALA A 351 -43.34 10.68 18.44
C ALA A 351 -43.22 11.77 19.50
N GLN A 352 -44.37 12.24 20.00
CA GLN A 352 -44.44 13.13 21.17
C GLN A 352 -44.76 12.36 22.46
N ASN A 353 -45.85 11.59 22.50
CA ASN A 353 -46.32 11.02 23.78
C ASN A 353 -46.21 9.49 23.86
N LEU A 354 -46.26 8.81 22.72
CA LEU A 354 -46.19 7.36 22.62
C LEU A 354 -45.77 6.94 21.21
N VAL A 355 -45.26 5.72 21.09
CA VAL A 355 -45.12 4.99 19.82
C VAL A 355 -45.95 3.72 19.86
N ASN A 356 -46.60 3.40 18.75
CA ASN A 356 -47.18 2.09 18.48
C ASN A 356 -46.15 1.25 17.73
N ILE A 357 -46.09 -0.03 18.06
CA ILE A 357 -45.27 -1.03 17.42
C ILE A 357 -46.23 -2.11 16.92
N THR A 358 -46.43 -2.23 15.62
CA THR A 358 -47.18 -3.35 15.04
C THR A 358 -46.21 -4.35 14.45
N ALA A 359 -46.53 -5.64 14.52
CA ALA A 359 -45.64 -6.70 14.05
C ALA A 359 -46.39 -7.79 13.29
N GLN A 360 -45.79 -8.31 12.21
CA GLN A 360 -46.36 -9.43 11.44
C GLN A 360 -46.16 -10.78 12.13
N LYS A 361 -45.16 -10.88 13.02
CA LYS A 361 -44.82 -12.07 13.82
C LYS A 361 -44.69 -11.70 15.29
N LYS A 362 -44.75 -12.70 16.17
CA LYS A 362 -44.54 -12.50 17.60
C LYS A 362 -43.10 -12.01 17.84
N ILE A 363 -42.98 -10.85 18.47
CA ILE A 363 -41.71 -10.26 18.90
C ILE A 363 -41.62 -10.26 20.43
N GLU A 364 -40.41 -10.15 20.94
CA GLU A 364 -40.14 -9.86 22.36
C GLU A 364 -39.22 -8.65 22.44
N ILE A 365 -39.67 -7.61 23.14
CA ILE A 365 -38.85 -6.40 23.34
C ILE A 365 -37.90 -6.65 24.49
N LEU A 366 -36.61 -6.41 24.26
CA LEU A 366 -35.52 -6.69 25.19
C LEU A 366 -35.18 -5.47 26.01
N SER A 367 -34.94 -4.33 25.35
CA SER A 367 -34.57 -3.08 26.01
C SER A 367 -34.89 -1.86 25.16
N LEU A 368 -34.90 -0.70 25.81
CA LEU A 368 -34.88 0.60 25.18
C LEU A 368 -33.64 1.33 25.73
N THR A 369 -32.77 1.80 24.86
CA THR A 369 -31.54 2.53 25.25
C THR A 369 -31.57 3.95 24.70
N ASP A 370 -30.92 4.89 25.38
CA ASP A 370 -30.61 6.20 24.79
C ASP A 370 -29.41 6.10 23.83
N PHE A 371 -29.10 7.17 23.11
CA PHE A 371 -28.00 7.18 22.13
C PHE A 371 -26.61 6.93 22.74
N SER A 372 -26.46 7.04 24.06
CA SER A 372 -25.21 6.73 24.77
C SER A 372 -25.09 5.25 25.14
N GLY A 373 -26.11 4.44 24.83
CA GLY A 373 -26.17 3.01 25.13
C GLY A 373 -26.72 2.69 26.53
N ARG A 374 -27.15 3.70 27.30
CA ARG A 374 -27.74 3.50 28.63
C ARG A 374 -29.18 3.02 28.49
N THR A 375 -29.52 1.91 29.15
CA THR A 375 -30.89 1.39 29.20
C THR A 375 -31.79 2.36 29.96
N VAL A 376 -32.91 2.73 29.36
CA VAL A 376 -33.93 3.59 29.98
C VAL A 376 -35.10 2.75 30.46
N VAL A 377 -35.71 3.17 31.57
CA VAL A 377 -36.93 2.53 32.07
C VAL A 377 -38.08 2.88 31.13
N TYR A 378 -38.86 1.88 30.73
CA TYR A 378 -40.04 2.05 29.88
C TYR A 378 -41.16 1.13 30.35
N SER A 379 -42.40 1.50 30.04
CA SER A 379 -43.56 0.61 30.16
C SER A 379 -43.95 0.11 28.78
N LEU A 380 -44.46 -1.13 28.74
CA LEU A 380 -44.86 -1.79 27.51
C LEU A 380 -46.30 -2.26 27.62
N ASN A 381 -47.21 -1.61 26.90
CA ASN A 381 -48.62 -1.93 26.90
C ASN A 381 -48.93 -2.81 25.68
N LYS A 382 -49.43 -4.03 25.90
CA LYS A 382 -49.78 -4.95 24.81
C LYS A 382 -51.14 -4.55 24.19
N THR A 383 -51.24 -4.63 22.87
CA THR A 383 -52.48 -4.43 22.10
C THR A 383 -52.77 -5.64 21.22
N ASP A 384 -53.94 -5.68 20.59
CA ASP A 384 -54.34 -6.75 19.67
C ASP A 384 -53.41 -6.87 18.45
N SER A 385 -52.76 -5.76 18.06
CA SER A 385 -51.90 -5.67 16.88
C SER A 385 -50.41 -5.48 17.18
N GLY A 386 -50.00 -5.52 18.46
CA GLY A 386 -48.60 -5.37 18.88
C GLY A 386 -48.43 -4.73 20.26
N TYR A 387 -47.71 -3.61 20.33
CA TYR A 387 -47.35 -2.94 21.58
C TYR A 387 -47.44 -1.42 21.47
N VAL A 388 -47.57 -0.76 22.62
CA VAL A 388 -47.47 0.69 22.78
C VAL A 388 -46.44 1.00 23.86
N ILE A 389 -45.51 1.90 23.55
CA ILE A 389 -44.54 2.44 24.51
C ILE A 389 -44.89 3.92 24.76
N PRO A 390 -45.39 4.28 25.95
CA PRO A 390 -45.48 5.67 26.37
C PRO A 390 -44.09 6.29 26.50
N LEU A 391 -43.92 7.51 25.99
CA LEU A 391 -42.65 8.25 25.99
C LEU A 391 -42.71 9.55 26.80
N HIS A 392 -43.82 9.83 27.50
CA HIS A 392 -44.03 11.09 28.22
C HIS A 392 -43.01 11.33 29.34
N HIS A 393 -42.42 10.27 29.89
CA HIS A 393 -41.39 10.34 30.93
C HIS A 393 -39.96 10.45 30.37
N LEU A 394 -39.79 10.35 29.05
CA LEU A 394 -38.50 10.43 28.37
C LEU A 394 -38.25 11.84 27.83
N SER A 395 -37.01 12.31 27.94
CA SER A 395 -36.58 13.58 27.33
C SER A 395 -36.59 13.50 25.79
N PRO A 396 -36.72 14.63 25.08
CA PRO A 396 -36.49 14.68 23.64
C PRO A 396 -35.13 14.11 23.24
N GLY A 397 -35.09 13.25 22.23
CA GLY A 397 -33.87 12.55 21.85
C GLY A 397 -34.11 11.31 20.98
N VAL A 398 -33.00 10.62 20.70
CA VAL A 398 -32.99 9.36 19.95
C VAL A 398 -32.85 8.20 20.92
N TYR A 399 -33.73 7.22 20.76
CA TYR A 399 -33.75 5.98 21.53
C TYR A 399 -33.63 4.78 20.57
N LEU A 400 -33.00 3.71 21.03
CA LEU A 400 -32.83 2.46 20.29
C LEU A 400 -33.63 1.36 20.98
N LEU A 401 -34.61 0.80 20.27
CA LEU A 401 -35.42 -0.32 20.70
C LEU A 401 -34.74 -1.62 20.28
N HIS A 402 -34.32 -2.42 21.25
CA HIS A 402 -33.80 -3.76 21.03
C HIS A 402 -34.93 -4.78 21.18
N TYR A 403 -35.09 -5.68 20.22
CA TYR A 403 -36.12 -6.71 20.24
C TYR A 403 -35.64 -7.98 19.55
N LYS A 404 -36.28 -9.11 19.82
CA LYS A 404 -36.02 -10.38 19.14
C LYS A 404 -37.26 -10.97 18.48
N THR A 405 -37.02 -11.76 17.44
CA THR A 405 -38.01 -12.62 16.78
C THR A 405 -37.37 -14.00 16.62
N GLY A 406 -37.88 -15.00 17.34
CA GLY A 406 -37.20 -16.29 17.45
C GLY A 406 -35.84 -16.12 18.13
N GLU A 407 -34.77 -16.59 17.49
CA GLU A 407 -33.39 -16.55 18.01
C GLU A 407 -32.58 -15.34 17.53
N LYS A 408 -33.16 -14.44 16.71
CA LYS A 408 -32.44 -13.28 16.15
C LYS A 408 -32.84 -11.98 16.86
N GLU A 409 -31.85 -11.15 17.16
CA GLU A 409 -32.00 -9.82 17.75
C GLU A 409 -31.88 -8.70 16.70
N PHE A 410 -32.62 -7.62 16.93
CA PHE A 410 -32.77 -6.48 16.03
C PHE A 410 -32.81 -5.17 16.80
N ILE A 411 -32.48 -4.06 16.13
CA ILE A 411 -32.51 -2.71 16.70
C ILE A 411 -33.33 -1.79 15.80
N LYS A 412 -34.29 -1.05 16.36
CA LYS A 412 -35.03 0.01 15.65
C LYS A 412 -34.93 1.34 16.36
N LYS A 413 -34.84 2.42 15.59
CA LYS A 413 -34.72 3.79 16.10
C LYS A 413 -36.09 4.37 16.45
N ILE A 414 -36.22 5.02 17.61
CA ILE A 414 -37.36 5.84 18.04
C ILE A 414 -36.88 7.28 18.25
N ILE A 415 -37.61 8.26 17.72
CA ILE A 415 -37.30 9.69 17.89
C ILE A 415 -38.40 10.32 18.76
N LYS A 416 -38.04 10.75 19.96
CA LYS A 416 -38.90 11.54 20.85
C LYS A 416 -38.68 13.03 20.56
N LYS A 417 -39.75 13.74 20.19
CA LYS A 417 -39.77 15.20 20.05
C LYS A 417 -39.97 15.90 21.38
#